data_AF-A0AAU9U3S4-F1
#
_entry.id   AF-A0AAU9U3S4-F1
#
_cell.length_a   1.000
_cell.length_b   1.000
_cell.length_c   1.000
_cell.angle_alpha   90.00
_cell.angle_beta   90.00
_cell.angle_gamma   90.00
#
_symmetry.space_group_name_H-M   'P 1'
#
loop_
_entity.id
_entity.type
_entity.pdbx_description
1 polymer ?
#
loop_
_entity_poly.entity_id
_entity_poly.type
_entity_poly.pdbx_seq_one_letter_code
_entity_poly.pdbx_strand_id
1 'polypeptide(L)'
;MSDHKQFYLEIKKIKPPAKQRRQYEAINYEKLATLATELELNKQSYNYIQLENQLKDLIYKSKAIKTKILNLPRNDWINKEVNSEIDNRNALWVEVKKNKDDDNLKIEFQAKSSYVSKFIQNTKNNYYYKEFTKCYHKPKRMWNLINNLANNKIKQACAPSKLSVDSKYITDPKEICEIFNKYFSTIGPMLANKINNTSYDNLSYILPKINLQTDRDLSRLEPCTISEIIQIIHNLDSHCSVGIDDRLKYSRTSNETVLLASLMQCTDSI
;
A
#
# COMPACT_ATOMS: atom_id res chain seq x y z
N MET A 1 4.05 46.52 -40.38
CA MET A 1 4.42 46.22 -38.97
C MET A 1 3.92 44.81 -38.68
N SER A 2 4.83 43.86 -38.40
CA SER A 2 4.47 42.44 -38.28
C SER A 2 4.01 42.13 -36.85
N ASP A 3 2.78 41.61 -36.74
CA ASP A 3 2.01 41.40 -35.50
C ASP A 3 2.37 40.08 -34.78
N HIS A 4 3.54 39.50 -35.09
CA HIS A 4 3.96 38.18 -34.62
C HIS A 4 5.12 38.24 -33.62
N LYS A 5 5.04 39.11 -32.60
CA LYS A 5 5.92 39.01 -31.43
C LYS A 5 5.47 37.84 -30.56
N GLN A 6 6.03 36.66 -30.79
CA GLN A 6 5.90 35.53 -29.85
C GLN A 6 6.52 35.93 -28.50
N PHE A 7 5.68 36.10 -27.49
CA PHE A 7 6.10 36.25 -26.11
C PHE A 7 6.43 34.86 -25.55
N TYR A 8 7.71 34.58 -25.33
CA TYR A 8 8.15 33.37 -24.64
C TYR A 8 8.03 33.57 -23.13
N LEU A 9 7.13 32.79 -22.50
CA LEU A 9 7.08 32.68 -21.04
C LEU A 9 8.04 31.57 -20.59
N GLU A 10 9.27 31.93 -20.22
CA GLU A 10 10.20 30.98 -19.59
C GLU A 10 9.80 30.72 -18.13
N ILE A 11 9.05 29.64 -17.90
CA ILE A 11 8.83 29.13 -16.55
C ILE A 11 10.11 28.42 -16.10
N LYS A 12 10.96 29.12 -15.34
CA LYS A 12 12.12 28.52 -14.66
C LYS A 12 11.60 27.43 -13.71
N LYS A 13 11.82 26.16 -14.07
CA LYS A 13 11.52 25.02 -13.18
C LYS A 13 12.42 25.10 -11.94
N ILE A 14 11.89 25.61 -10.83
CA ILE A 14 12.58 25.60 -9.54
C ILE A 14 12.69 24.13 -9.10
N LYS A 15 13.88 23.55 -9.20
CA LYS A 15 14.13 22.20 -8.68
C LYS A 15 14.10 22.26 -7.15
N PRO A 16 13.45 21.30 -6.47
CA PRO A 16 13.49 21.24 -5.02
C PRO A 16 14.94 21.07 -4.54
N PRO A 17 15.29 21.59 -3.35
CA PRO A 17 16.64 21.47 -2.82
C PRO A 17 17.00 19.98 -2.63
N ALA A 18 18.23 19.63 -3.01
CA ALA A 18 18.72 18.26 -2.88
C ALA A 18 18.74 17.81 -1.41
N LYS A 19 18.61 16.49 -1.17
CA LYS A 19 18.78 15.88 0.14
C LYS A 19 20.17 16.21 0.67
N GLN A 20 20.25 16.85 1.84
CA GLN A 20 21.53 17.17 2.48
C GLN A 20 21.73 16.29 3.71
N ARG A 21 22.93 15.73 3.88
CA ARG A 21 23.29 14.99 5.09
C ARG A 21 24.11 15.93 5.97
N ARG A 22 23.61 16.25 7.17
CA ARG A 22 24.36 17.00 8.19
C ARG A 22 24.73 16.07 9.34
N GLN A 23 26.00 16.02 9.67
CA GLN A 23 26.49 15.32 10.86
C GLN A 23 26.52 16.30 12.03
N TYR A 24 26.21 15.80 13.23
CA TYR A 24 26.30 16.56 14.46
C TYR A 24 26.67 15.63 15.62
N GLU A 25 27.35 16.19 16.61
CA GLU A 25 27.66 15.47 17.85
C GLU A 25 26.44 15.47 18.75
N ALA A 26 26.06 14.29 19.24
CA ALA A 26 25.03 14.13 20.24
C ALA A 26 25.55 13.28 21.39
N ILE A 27 25.17 13.62 22.62
CA ILE A 27 25.50 12.80 23.79
C ILE A 27 24.69 11.51 23.73
N ASN A 28 25.37 10.36 23.86
CA ASN A 28 24.72 9.08 24.07
C ASN A 28 24.55 8.86 25.57
N TYR A 29 23.33 9.04 26.07
CA TYR A 29 23.02 8.94 27.50
C TYR A 29 23.19 7.52 28.07
N GLU A 30 22.97 6.47 27.27
CA GLU A 30 23.18 5.08 27.71
C GLU A 30 24.68 4.80 27.89
N LYS A 31 25.49 5.25 26.93
CA LYS A 31 26.95 5.17 27.01
C LYS A 31 27.50 6.04 28.14
N LEU A 32 26.92 7.22 28.37
CA LEU A 32 27.28 8.08 29.49
C LEU A 32 26.99 7.38 30.83
N ALA A 33 25.80 6.79 30.97
CA ALA A 33 25.37 6.12 32.20
C ALA A 33 26.27 4.92 32.55
N THR A 34 26.60 4.08 31.56
CA THR A 34 27.51 2.93 31.73
C THR A 34 28.92 3.36 32.15
N LEU A 35 29.50 4.35 31.46
CA LEU A 35 30.80 4.90 31.82
C LEU A 35 30.81 5.56 33.21
N ALA A 36 29.71 6.21 33.60
CA ALA A 36 29.58 6.83 34.91
C ALA A 36 29.47 5.79 36.04
N THR A 37 28.83 4.65 35.79
CA THR A 37 28.79 3.53 36.75
C THR A 37 30.12 2.80 36.88
N GLU A 38 30.86 2.62 35.77
CA GLU A 38 32.17 1.96 35.78
C GLU A 38 33.24 2.79 36.51
N LEU A 39 33.16 4.11 36.43
CA LEU A 39 34.15 5.01 37.02
C LEU A 39 33.97 5.27 38.52
N GLU A 40 32.96 4.67 39.18
CA GLU A 40 32.59 4.90 40.59
C GLU A 40 33.01 6.30 41.06
N LEU A 41 32.34 7.36 40.55
CA LEU A 41 32.71 8.75 40.84
C LEU A 41 33.10 8.91 42.31
N ASN A 42 34.39 9.13 42.54
CA ASN A 42 35.05 8.87 43.80
C ASN A 42 34.42 9.76 44.89
N LYS A 43 33.48 9.19 45.67
CA LYS A 43 32.61 9.95 46.59
C LYS A 43 33.37 10.64 47.73
N GLN A 44 34.68 10.39 47.85
CA GLN A 44 35.54 10.83 48.95
C GLN A 44 36.52 11.96 48.57
N SER A 45 36.60 12.38 47.31
CA SER A 45 37.47 13.49 46.91
C SER A 45 36.72 14.82 46.97
N TYR A 46 36.97 15.63 48.01
CA TYR A 46 36.44 17.00 48.15
C TYR A 46 37.04 18.00 47.13
N ASN A 47 37.60 17.53 46.03
CA ASN A 47 38.21 18.36 44.99
C ASN A 47 37.25 18.55 43.80
N TYR A 48 36.50 19.64 43.84
CA TYR A 48 35.51 20.00 42.82
C TYR A 48 36.10 20.11 41.40
N ILE A 49 37.34 20.60 41.27
CA ILE A 49 38.02 20.80 39.97
C ILE A 49 38.27 19.45 39.29
N GLN A 50 38.68 18.45 40.07
CA GLN A 50 38.94 17.11 39.55
C GLN A 50 37.65 16.43 39.07
N LEU A 51 36.57 16.58 39.85
CA LEU A 51 35.25 16.08 39.48
C LEU A 51 34.70 16.75 38.22
N GLU A 52 34.85 18.07 38.10
CA GLU A 52 34.44 18.82 36.90
C GLU A 52 35.19 18.33 35.64
N ASN A 53 36.49 18.10 35.75
CA ASN A 53 37.30 17.59 34.64
C ASN A 53 36.91 16.15 34.25
N GLN A 54 36.61 15.29 35.24
CA GLN A 54 36.12 13.93 35.00
C GLN A 54 34.76 13.94 34.29
N LEU A 55 33.84 14.82 34.70
CA LEU A 55 32.54 14.96 34.03
C LEU A 55 32.69 15.46 32.58
N LYS A 56 33.56 16.45 32.35
CA LYS A 56 33.85 16.94 30.99
C LYS A 56 34.42 15.83 30.10
N ASP A 57 35.34 15.02 30.62
CA ASP A 57 35.93 13.89 29.88
C ASP A 57 34.90 12.78 29.59
N LEU A 58 34.04 12.45 30.56
CA LEU A 58 32.92 11.52 30.38
C LEU A 58 31.93 11.99 29.31
N ILE A 59 31.55 13.28 29.35
CA ILE A 59 30.68 13.88 28.34
C ILE A 59 31.33 13.81 26.96
N TYR A 60 32.64 14.08 26.87
CA TYR A 60 33.36 14.00 25.62
C TYR A 60 33.39 12.56 25.06
N LYS A 61 33.74 11.56 25.88
CA LYS A 61 33.80 10.14 25.50
C LYS A 61 32.45 9.52 25.14
N SER A 62 31.36 10.07 25.70
CA SER A 62 29.99 9.62 25.42
C SER A 62 29.35 10.27 24.19
N LYS A 63 30.03 11.23 23.54
CA LYS A 63 29.56 11.80 22.27
C LYS A 63 29.55 10.74 21.17
N ALA A 64 28.49 10.78 20.37
CA ALA A 64 28.32 9.99 19.16
C ALA A 64 27.98 10.90 17.99
N ILE A 65 28.59 10.62 16.83
CA ILE A 65 28.26 11.32 15.58
C ILE A 65 26.92 10.79 15.09
N LYS A 66 25.92 11.67 15.01
CA LYS A 66 24.61 11.37 14.41
C LYS A 66 24.49 12.07 13.07
N THR A 67 23.80 11.42 12.14
CA THR A 67 23.52 12.01 10.82
C THR A 67 22.05 12.37 10.72
N LYS A 68 21.76 13.65 10.42
CA LYS A 68 20.44 14.14 10.07
C LYS A 68 20.35 14.33 8.56
N ILE A 69 19.34 13.74 7.94
CA ILE A 69 19.02 14.00 6.54
C ILE A 69 18.03 15.16 6.50
N LEU A 70 18.41 16.24 5.81
CA LEU A 70 17.57 17.40 5.52
C LEU A 70 16.98 17.27 4.12
N ASN A 71 15.91 18.02 3.86
CA ASN A 71 15.20 18.04 2.58
C ASN A 71 14.75 16.64 2.14
N LEU A 72 14.23 15.82 3.06
CA LEU A 72 13.53 14.60 2.65
C LEU A 72 12.43 14.97 1.65
N PRO A 73 12.12 14.06 0.70
CA PRO A 73 11.00 14.28 -0.21
C PRO A 73 9.77 14.47 0.67
N ARG A 74 9.20 15.67 0.64
CA ARG A 74 7.93 15.90 1.31
C ARG A 74 6.90 15.09 0.55
N ASN A 75 5.96 14.49 1.27
CA ASN A 75 4.82 13.90 0.60
C ASN A 75 4.11 15.00 -0.19
N ASP A 76 3.77 14.71 -1.45
CA ASP A 76 3.30 15.71 -2.41
C ASP A 76 1.99 16.41 -2.01
N TRP A 77 1.23 15.83 -1.08
CA TRP A 77 0.02 16.42 -0.52
C TRP A 77 0.28 17.52 0.52
N ILE A 78 1.51 17.67 1.03
CA ILE A 78 1.86 18.67 2.05
C ILE A 78 2.09 20.03 1.38
N ASN A 79 1.06 20.88 1.37
CA ASN A 79 1.11 22.23 0.82
C ASN A 79 1.50 23.29 1.87
N LYS A 80 1.66 24.55 1.44
CA LYS A 80 2.01 25.67 2.35
C LYS A 80 0.92 25.92 3.40
N GLU A 81 -0.35 25.76 3.03
CA GLU A 81 -1.50 25.95 3.91
C GLU A 81 -1.49 24.95 5.08
N VAL A 82 -1.25 23.66 4.80
CA VAL A 82 -1.08 22.62 5.83
C VAL A 82 0.04 22.98 6.81
N ASN A 83 1.17 23.49 6.31
CA ASN A 83 2.25 23.92 7.19
C ASN A 83 1.82 25.12 8.03
N SER A 84 1.19 26.13 7.44
CA SER A 84 0.68 27.30 8.16
C SER A 84 -0.30 26.91 9.27
N GLU A 85 -1.21 25.97 9.01
CA GLU A 85 -2.17 25.50 10.00
C GLU A 85 -1.50 24.71 11.13
N ILE A 86 -0.49 23.90 10.82
CA ILE A 86 0.33 23.21 11.81
C ILE A 86 1.10 24.22 12.66
N ASP A 87 1.70 25.23 12.05
CA ASP A 87 2.48 26.26 12.74
C ASP A 87 1.59 27.09 13.66
N ASN A 88 0.39 27.48 13.21
CA ASN A 88 -0.62 28.16 14.02
C ASN A 88 -1.02 27.34 15.26
N ARG A 89 -1.28 26.04 15.09
CA ARG A 89 -1.58 25.14 16.22
C ARG A 89 -0.39 25.01 17.18
N ASN A 90 0.83 24.94 16.65
CA ASN A 90 2.03 24.83 17.46
C ASN A 90 2.32 26.13 18.24
N ALA A 91 2.03 27.29 17.66
CA ALA A 91 2.12 28.58 18.35
C ALA A 91 1.17 28.63 19.54
N LEU A 92 -0.10 28.25 19.35
CA LEU A 92 -1.09 28.13 20.44
C LEU A 92 -0.63 27.15 21.53
N TRP A 93 -0.03 26.01 21.16
CA TRP A 93 0.53 25.08 22.15
C TRP A 93 1.63 25.71 23.02
N VAL A 94 2.48 26.56 22.42
CA VAL A 94 3.51 27.29 23.15
C VAL A 94 2.88 28.28 24.13
N GLU A 95 1.78 28.93 23.76
CA GLU A 95 1.04 29.86 24.63
C GLU A 95 0.36 29.14 25.79
N VAL A 96 -0.33 28.03 25.53
CA VAL A 96 -0.91 27.16 26.58
C VAL A 96 0.15 26.69 27.58
N LYS A 97 1.36 26.37 27.09
CA LYS A 97 2.46 25.94 27.96
C LYS A 97 2.97 27.07 28.87
N LYS A 98 2.89 28.32 28.42
CA LYS A 98 3.24 29.51 29.22
C LYS A 98 2.15 29.83 30.25
N ASN A 99 0.88 29.74 29.86
CA ASN A 99 -0.28 30.09 30.69
C ASN A 99 -1.10 28.85 31.04
N LYS A 100 -0.60 28.04 31.99
CA LYS A 100 -1.19 26.74 32.31
C LYS A 100 -2.58 26.80 32.95
N ASP A 101 -2.94 27.93 33.55
CA ASP A 101 -4.19 28.10 34.28
C ASP A 101 -5.30 28.76 33.43
N ASP A 102 -5.01 29.10 32.18
CA ASP A 102 -6.00 29.65 31.25
C ASP A 102 -6.75 28.51 30.55
N ASP A 103 -7.96 28.24 31.02
CA ASP A 103 -8.82 27.20 30.46
C ASP A 103 -9.40 27.58 29.09
N ASN A 104 -9.55 28.87 28.78
CA ASN A 104 -10.01 29.31 27.46
C ASN A 104 -8.96 29.00 26.38
N LEU A 105 -7.69 29.26 26.68
CA LEU A 105 -6.56 28.91 25.81
C LEU A 105 -6.49 27.40 25.55
N LYS A 106 -6.76 26.56 26.56
CA LYS A 106 -6.81 25.09 26.38
C LYS A 106 -7.94 24.67 25.46
N ILE A 107 -9.14 25.23 25.65
CA ILE A 107 -10.31 24.95 24.80
C ILE A 107 -10.03 25.36 23.35
N GLU A 108 -9.47 26.55 23.14
CA GLU A 108 -9.08 27.03 21.82
C GLU A 108 -8.04 26.11 21.17
N PHE A 109 -7.00 25.72 21.91
CA PHE A 109 -5.99 24.77 21.42
C PHE A 109 -6.61 23.41 21.05
N GLN A 110 -7.55 22.89 21.84
CA GLN A 110 -8.22 21.62 21.56
C GLN A 110 -9.08 21.72 20.29
N ALA A 111 -9.81 22.82 20.12
CA ALA A 111 -10.60 23.11 18.93
C ALA A 111 -9.69 23.22 17.70
N LYS A 112 -8.59 24.00 17.79
CA LYS A 112 -7.62 24.16 16.71
C LYS A 112 -6.94 22.82 16.37
N SER A 113 -6.56 22.03 17.35
CA SER A 113 -5.95 20.71 17.14
C SER A 113 -6.88 19.75 16.41
N SER A 114 -8.15 19.75 16.78
CA SER A 114 -9.19 18.96 16.10
C SER A 114 -9.40 19.45 14.66
N TYR A 115 -9.44 20.76 14.45
CA TYR A 115 -9.54 21.38 13.13
C TYR A 115 -8.35 20.99 12.24
N VAL A 116 -7.11 21.18 12.71
CA VAL A 116 -5.90 20.89 11.93
C VAL A 116 -5.83 19.39 11.57
N SER A 117 -6.24 18.51 12.48
CA SER A 117 -6.30 17.07 12.19
C SER A 117 -7.27 16.76 11.06
N LYS A 118 -8.49 17.34 11.09
CA LYS A 118 -9.48 17.21 10.01
C LYS A 118 -8.99 17.84 8.72
N PHE A 119 -8.35 19.00 8.78
CA PHE A 119 -7.81 19.72 7.63
C PHE A 119 -6.73 18.90 6.93
N ILE A 120 -5.78 18.32 7.68
CA ILE A 120 -4.76 17.42 7.15
C ILE A 120 -5.39 16.20 6.47
N GLN A 121 -6.37 15.57 7.13
CA GLN A 121 -7.05 14.41 6.59
C GLN A 121 -7.77 14.73 5.28
N ASN A 122 -8.53 15.84 5.24
CA ASN A 122 -9.26 16.27 4.06
C ASN A 122 -8.32 16.64 2.91
N THR A 123 -7.25 17.38 3.19
CA THR A 123 -6.24 17.75 2.18
C THR A 123 -5.57 16.51 1.60
N LYS A 124 -5.18 15.54 2.45
CA LYS A 124 -4.61 14.27 2.01
C LYS A 124 -5.59 13.44 1.18
N ASN A 125 -6.84 13.32 1.62
CA ASN A 125 -7.89 12.59 0.91
C ASN A 125 -8.16 13.20 -0.47
N ASN A 126 -8.33 14.52 -0.53
CA ASN A 126 -8.58 15.25 -1.78
C ASN A 126 -7.40 15.12 -2.75
N TYR A 127 -6.18 15.18 -2.24
CA TYR A 127 -4.98 14.98 -3.06
C TYR A 127 -4.97 13.59 -3.69
N TYR A 128 -5.11 12.52 -2.89
CA TYR A 128 -5.07 11.17 -3.44
C TYR A 128 -6.28 10.84 -4.30
N TYR A 129 -7.45 11.37 -3.98
CA TYR A 129 -8.62 11.30 -4.86
C TYR A 129 -8.29 11.87 -6.25
N LYS A 130 -7.67 13.06 -6.31
CA LYS A 130 -7.23 13.67 -7.57
C LYS A 130 -6.14 12.87 -8.29
N GLU A 131 -5.20 12.26 -7.57
CA GLU A 131 -4.19 11.39 -8.18
C GLU A 131 -4.80 10.10 -8.76
N PHE A 132 -5.78 9.52 -8.07
CA PHE A 132 -6.50 8.34 -8.53
C PHE A 132 -7.41 8.65 -9.73
N THR A 133 -8.09 9.81 -9.76
CA THR A 133 -8.89 10.21 -10.93
C THR A 133 -8.03 10.44 -12.18
N LYS A 134 -6.79 10.94 -12.03
CA LYS A 134 -5.83 11.02 -13.15
C LYS A 134 -5.41 9.65 -13.72
N CYS A 135 -5.63 8.58 -12.96
CA CYS A 135 -5.36 7.21 -13.39
C CYS A 135 -6.55 6.54 -14.11
N TYR A 136 -7.63 7.29 -14.38
CA TYR A 136 -8.78 6.79 -15.14
C TYR A 136 -8.36 6.22 -16.50
N HIS A 137 -8.86 5.04 -16.85
CA HIS A 137 -8.45 4.22 -18.00
C HIS A 137 -6.94 3.93 -18.12
N LYS A 138 -6.17 4.04 -17.02
CA LYS A 138 -4.72 3.81 -17.02
C LYS A 138 -4.33 2.81 -15.92
N PRO A 139 -4.65 1.51 -16.07
CA PRO A 139 -4.47 0.49 -15.03
C PRO A 139 -3.00 0.36 -14.57
N LYS A 140 -2.04 0.48 -15.49
CA LYS A 140 -0.60 0.46 -15.13
C LYS A 140 -0.22 1.63 -14.21
N ARG A 141 -0.76 2.83 -14.44
CA ARG A 141 -0.52 4.00 -13.57
C ARG A 141 -1.20 3.84 -12.22
N MET A 142 -2.43 3.33 -12.20
CA MET A 142 -3.16 3.00 -10.98
C MET A 142 -2.34 2.06 -10.09
N TRP A 143 -1.87 0.95 -10.64
CA TRP A 143 -1.05 -0.02 -9.91
C TRP A 143 0.28 0.55 -9.43
N ASN A 144 0.96 1.37 -10.24
CA ASN A 144 2.17 2.06 -9.79
C ASN A 144 1.90 2.99 -8.60
N LEU A 145 0.80 3.74 -8.63
CA LEU A 145 0.40 4.62 -7.53
C LEU A 145 0.10 3.81 -6.25
N ILE A 146 -0.63 2.71 -6.37
CA ILE A 146 -0.92 1.79 -5.25
C ILE A 146 0.39 1.21 -4.67
N ASN A 147 1.29 0.71 -5.51
CA ASN A 147 2.56 0.13 -5.07
C ASN A 147 3.45 1.14 -4.34
N ASN A 148 3.50 2.38 -4.85
CA ASN A 148 4.20 3.49 -4.20
C ASN A 148 3.60 3.80 -2.81
N LEU A 149 2.27 3.79 -2.69
CA LEU A 149 1.57 4.11 -1.44
C LEU A 149 1.65 3.00 -0.40
N ALA A 150 1.52 1.76 -0.81
CA ALA A 150 1.63 0.59 0.06
C ALA A 150 3.07 0.40 0.59
N ASN A 151 4.03 1.19 0.09
CA ASN A 151 5.46 1.00 0.33
C ASN A 151 5.86 -0.46 0.09
N ASN A 152 5.17 -1.10 -0.87
CA ASN A 152 5.47 -2.42 -1.40
C ASN A 152 6.75 -2.28 -2.22
N LYS A 153 7.86 -2.03 -1.52
CA LYS A 153 9.17 -2.37 -2.05
C LYS A 153 9.07 -3.86 -2.29
N ILE A 154 8.94 -4.24 -3.55
CA ILE A 154 9.10 -5.63 -3.96
C ILE A 154 10.40 -6.07 -3.31
N LYS A 155 10.30 -6.85 -2.23
CA LYS A 155 11.48 -7.43 -1.61
C LYS A 155 12.11 -8.21 -2.75
N GLN A 156 13.38 -7.94 -3.03
CA GLN A 156 14.10 -8.70 -4.05
C GLN A 156 13.83 -10.19 -3.85
N ALA A 157 13.62 -10.90 -4.95
CA ALA A 157 13.12 -12.28 -5.04
C ALA A 157 13.30 -13.05 -3.72
N CYS A 158 12.19 -13.26 -3.02
CA CYS A 158 12.14 -13.84 -1.68
C CYS A 158 12.29 -15.37 -1.74
N ALA A 159 13.29 -15.87 -2.46
CA ALA A 159 13.74 -17.23 -2.24
C ALA A 159 14.46 -17.25 -0.89
N PRO A 160 14.11 -18.16 0.03
CA PRO A 160 14.85 -18.29 1.28
C PRO A 160 16.32 -18.61 0.96
N SER A 161 17.26 -17.84 1.50
CA SER A 161 18.70 -18.03 1.25
C SER A 161 19.25 -19.35 1.80
N LYS A 162 18.46 -20.03 2.64
CA LYS A 162 18.82 -21.29 3.28
C LYS A 162 17.55 -22.04 3.66
N LEU A 163 17.49 -23.34 3.35
CA LEU A 163 16.40 -24.24 3.73
C LEU A 163 16.97 -25.37 4.61
N SER A 164 16.28 -25.72 5.69
CA SER A 164 16.64 -26.84 6.58
C SER A 164 15.66 -27.98 6.38
N VAL A 165 16.12 -29.09 5.82
CA VAL A 165 15.31 -30.32 5.62
C VAL A 165 16.13 -31.51 6.11
N ASP A 166 15.53 -32.37 6.94
CA ASP A 166 16.14 -33.60 7.46
C ASP A 166 17.56 -33.39 8.03
N SER A 167 17.72 -32.35 8.85
CA SER A 167 18.98 -31.94 9.49
C SER A 167 20.11 -31.55 8.52
N LYS A 168 19.80 -31.31 7.23
CA LYS A 168 20.71 -30.74 6.24
C LYS A 168 20.32 -29.32 5.87
N TYR A 169 21.34 -28.50 5.63
CA TYR A 169 21.18 -27.11 5.22
C TYR A 169 21.47 -26.96 3.73
N ILE A 170 20.47 -26.50 3.00
CA ILE A 170 20.53 -26.33 1.55
C ILE A 170 20.55 -24.84 1.25
N THR A 171 21.49 -24.43 0.42
CA THR A 171 21.73 -23.03 0.07
C THR A 171 21.65 -22.77 -1.44
N ASP A 172 21.65 -23.82 -2.26
CA ASP A 172 21.48 -23.70 -3.70
C ASP A 172 20.00 -23.41 -4.06
N PRO A 173 19.71 -22.34 -4.81
CA PRO A 173 18.34 -21.98 -5.16
C PRO A 173 17.60 -23.03 -5.98
N LYS A 174 18.28 -23.80 -6.85
CA LYS A 174 17.60 -24.82 -7.67
C LYS A 174 17.19 -26.01 -6.81
N GLU A 175 18.06 -26.46 -5.92
CA GLU A 175 17.73 -27.51 -4.96
C GLU A 175 16.58 -27.11 -4.02
N ILE A 176 16.54 -25.85 -3.58
CA ILE A 176 15.43 -25.32 -2.76
C ILE A 176 14.11 -25.38 -3.53
N CYS A 177 14.10 -24.96 -4.79
CA CYS A 177 12.91 -25.04 -5.64
C CYS A 177 12.46 -26.50 -5.84
N GLU A 178 13.39 -27.42 -6.06
CA GLU A 178 13.07 -28.83 -6.28
C GLU A 178 12.46 -29.49 -5.04
N ILE A 179 12.94 -29.11 -3.86
CA ILE A 179 12.35 -29.57 -2.60
C ILE A 179 10.94 -29.02 -2.41
N PHE A 180 10.70 -27.75 -2.73
CA PHE A 180 9.34 -27.21 -2.69
C PHE A 180 8.42 -27.91 -3.70
N ASN A 181 8.88 -28.13 -4.93
CA ASN A 181 8.13 -28.86 -5.94
C ASN A 181 7.75 -30.26 -5.44
N LYS A 182 8.73 -31.00 -4.89
CA LYS A 182 8.51 -32.33 -4.31
C LYS A 182 7.53 -32.28 -3.15
N TYR A 183 7.69 -31.34 -2.22
CA TYR A 183 6.81 -31.21 -1.06
C TYR A 183 5.36 -30.92 -1.48
N PHE A 184 5.13 -29.90 -2.29
CA PHE A 184 3.77 -29.49 -2.66
C PHE A 184 3.08 -30.47 -3.61
N SER A 185 3.82 -31.21 -4.44
CA SER A 185 3.25 -32.29 -5.26
C SER A 185 2.87 -33.52 -4.45
N THR A 186 3.59 -33.83 -3.36
CA THR A 186 3.36 -35.05 -2.58
C THR A 186 2.45 -34.86 -1.36
N ILE A 187 2.38 -33.66 -0.77
CA ILE A 187 1.60 -33.43 0.45
C ILE A 187 0.09 -33.62 0.22
N GLY A 188 -0.44 -33.26 -0.96
CA GLY A 188 -1.85 -33.41 -1.31
C GLY A 188 -2.31 -34.87 -1.27
N PRO A 189 -1.71 -35.77 -2.09
CA PRO A 189 -2.00 -37.20 -2.05
C PRO A 189 -1.77 -37.82 -0.66
N MET A 190 -0.70 -37.42 0.03
CA MET A 190 -0.37 -37.96 1.36
C MET A 190 -1.42 -37.59 2.41
N LEU A 191 -2.00 -36.39 2.34
CA LEU A 191 -3.11 -35.98 3.19
C LEU A 191 -4.42 -36.66 2.81
N ALA A 192 -4.72 -36.76 1.51
CA ALA A 192 -5.92 -37.43 1.02
C ALA A 192 -5.98 -38.89 1.50
N ASN A 193 -4.85 -39.61 1.44
CA ASN A 193 -4.75 -41.00 1.90
C ASN A 193 -4.88 -41.17 3.42
N LYS A 194 -4.75 -40.08 4.21
CA LYS A 194 -4.95 -40.09 5.66
C LYS A 194 -6.41 -39.82 6.06
N ILE A 195 -7.27 -39.42 5.12
CA ILE A 195 -8.69 -39.23 5.37
C ILE A 195 -9.34 -40.61 5.35
N ASN A 196 -10.02 -41.00 6.43
CA ASN A 196 -10.71 -42.28 6.49
C ASN A 196 -11.91 -42.28 5.51
N ASN A 197 -11.94 -43.22 4.57
CA ASN A 197 -13.04 -43.37 3.59
C ASN A 197 -14.40 -43.75 4.21
N THR A 198 -14.48 -43.95 5.53
CA THR A 198 -15.69 -44.38 6.23
C THR A 198 -16.75 -43.29 6.39
N SER A 199 -16.49 -42.06 5.96
CA SER A 199 -17.42 -40.93 6.09
C SER A 199 -18.29 -40.66 4.85
N TYR A 200 -18.12 -41.40 3.75
CA TYR A 200 -18.85 -41.16 2.50
C TYR A 200 -20.20 -41.88 2.39
N ASP A 201 -20.51 -42.84 3.26
CA ASP A 201 -21.78 -43.59 3.19
C ASP A 201 -22.98 -42.81 3.76
N ASN A 202 -22.76 -41.67 4.41
CA ASN A 202 -23.85 -40.80 4.88
C ASN A 202 -23.74 -39.39 4.29
N LEU A 203 -24.06 -39.28 3.00
CA LEU A 203 -24.36 -38.01 2.32
C LEU A 203 -25.62 -37.31 2.85
N SER A 204 -26.33 -37.93 3.80
CA SER A 204 -27.54 -37.42 4.44
C SER A 204 -27.35 -36.08 5.17
N TYR A 205 -26.11 -35.71 5.50
CA TYR A 205 -25.79 -34.44 6.18
C TYR A 205 -25.32 -33.32 5.24
N ILE A 206 -25.01 -33.62 3.97
CA ILE A 206 -24.42 -32.65 3.01
C ILE A 206 -25.48 -32.08 2.07
N LEU A 207 -26.52 -32.86 1.76
CA LEU A 207 -27.65 -32.38 0.97
C LEU A 207 -28.76 -31.92 1.93
N PRO A 208 -29.17 -30.63 1.91
CA PRO A 208 -30.40 -30.24 2.55
C PRO A 208 -31.52 -31.11 1.97
N LYS A 209 -32.41 -31.64 2.81
CA LYS A 209 -33.69 -32.20 2.34
C LYS A 209 -34.50 -31.04 1.76
N ILE A 210 -34.23 -30.67 0.51
CA ILE A 210 -35.03 -29.70 -0.22
C ILE A 210 -36.34 -30.43 -0.51
N ASN A 211 -37.40 -30.04 0.21
CA ASN A 211 -38.77 -30.34 -0.20
C ASN A 211 -38.98 -29.66 -1.56
N LEU A 212 -38.83 -30.42 -2.63
CA LEU A 212 -39.09 -29.98 -3.99
C LEU A 212 -40.60 -29.79 -4.17
N GLN A 213 -41.09 -28.62 -3.80
CA GLN A 213 -42.28 -28.01 -4.39
C GLN A 213 -41.88 -26.77 -5.18
N THR A 214 -40.89 -26.91 -6.05
CA THR A 214 -40.62 -25.92 -7.09
C THR A 214 -40.46 -26.67 -8.40
N ASP A 215 -41.39 -26.44 -9.32
CA ASP A 215 -41.43 -26.92 -10.72
C ASP A 215 -40.22 -26.49 -11.59
N ARG A 216 -39.11 -26.08 -10.99
CA ARG A 216 -37.89 -25.71 -11.71
C ARG A 216 -36.86 -26.81 -11.52
N ASP A 217 -37.04 -27.84 -12.32
CA ASP A 217 -36.02 -28.83 -12.59
C ASP A 217 -34.83 -28.17 -13.29
N LEU A 218 -33.71 -28.04 -12.57
CA LEU A 218 -32.45 -27.51 -13.11
C LEU A 218 -31.75 -28.49 -14.07
N SER A 219 -32.33 -29.68 -14.29
CA SER A 219 -31.83 -30.64 -15.28
C SER A 219 -32.08 -30.19 -16.73
N ARG A 220 -32.95 -29.19 -16.95
CA ARG A 220 -33.35 -28.74 -18.28
C ARG A 220 -33.26 -27.23 -18.40
N LEU A 221 -32.25 -26.78 -19.16
CA LEU A 221 -32.17 -25.39 -19.60
C LEU A 221 -33.21 -25.16 -20.70
N GLU A 222 -34.02 -24.12 -20.56
CA GLU A 222 -34.92 -23.70 -21.64
C GLU A 222 -34.09 -23.04 -22.76
N PRO A 223 -34.42 -23.29 -24.04
CA PRO A 223 -33.74 -22.65 -25.16
C PRO A 223 -33.95 -21.13 -25.12
N CYS A 224 -32.87 -20.37 -25.30
CA CYS A 224 -32.93 -18.91 -25.29
C CYS A 224 -33.80 -18.38 -26.43
N THR A 225 -34.59 -17.36 -26.15
CA THR A 225 -35.40 -16.68 -27.18
C THR A 225 -34.57 -15.65 -27.95
N ILE A 226 -34.94 -15.40 -29.20
CA ILE A 226 -34.26 -14.42 -30.07
C ILE A 226 -34.25 -13.03 -29.42
N SER A 227 -35.34 -12.65 -28.75
CA SER A 227 -35.45 -11.37 -28.03
C SER A 227 -34.46 -11.26 -26.88
N GLU A 228 -34.23 -12.34 -26.11
CA GLU A 228 -33.22 -12.36 -25.04
C GLU A 228 -31.80 -12.22 -25.59
N ILE A 229 -31.50 -12.91 -26.70
CA ILE A 229 -30.20 -12.82 -27.36
C ILE A 229 -29.94 -11.37 -27.83
N ILE A 230 -30.93 -10.73 -28.46
CA ILE A 230 -30.83 -9.33 -28.90
C ILE A 230 -30.60 -8.39 -27.70
N GLN A 231 -31.34 -8.57 -26.62
CA GLN A 231 -31.16 -7.77 -25.40
C GLN A 231 -29.75 -7.94 -24.80
N ILE A 232 -29.25 -9.17 -24.73
CA ILE A 232 -27.89 -9.45 -24.25
C ILE A 232 -26.87 -8.74 -25.13
N ILE A 233 -26.99 -8.85 -26.45
CA ILE A 233 -26.09 -8.21 -27.42
C ILE A 233 -26.09 -6.68 -27.26
N HIS A 234 -27.26 -6.06 -27.10
CA HIS A 234 -27.35 -4.62 -26.86
C HIS A 234 -26.67 -4.19 -25.55
N ASN A 235 -26.73 -5.03 -24.52
CA ASN A 235 -26.17 -4.77 -23.21
C ASN A 235 -24.67 -5.11 -23.11
N LEU A 236 -24.06 -5.70 -24.15
CA LEU A 236 -22.61 -5.95 -24.16
C LEU A 236 -21.82 -4.62 -24.18
N ASP A 237 -20.83 -4.53 -23.29
CA ASP A 237 -19.94 -3.38 -23.19
C ASP A 237 -19.05 -3.29 -24.44
N SER A 238 -19.16 -2.16 -25.15
CA SER A 238 -18.38 -1.85 -26.34
C SER A 238 -16.89 -1.64 -26.08
N HIS A 239 -16.47 -1.55 -24.81
CA HIS A 239 -15.08 -1.37 -24.41
C HIS A 239 -14.40 -2.68 -23.97
N CYS A 240 -15.09 -3.82 -24.09
CA CYS A 240 -14.52 -5.12 -23.76
C CYS A 240 -13.41 -5.51 -24.75
N SER A 241 -12.36 -6.16 -24.26
CA SER A 241 -11.26 -6.66 -25.10
C SER A 241 -11.74 -7.79 -26.01
N VAL A 242 -11.26 -7.81 -27.26
CA VAL A 242 -11.57 -8.89 -28.20
C VAL A 242 -10.97 -10.20 -27.73
N GLY A 243 -11.73 -11.29 -27.90
CA GLY A 243 -11.24 -12.66 -27.69
C GLY A 243 -10.15 -13.05 -28.68
N ILE A 244 -9.61 -14.26 -28.53
CA ILE A 244 -8.51 -14.78 -29.35
C ILE A 244 -8.88 -14.92 -30.84
N ASP A 245 -10.18 -14.86 -31.15
CA ASP A 245 -10.76 -15.03 -32.47
C ASP A 245 -10.89 -13.71 -33.26
N ASP A 246 -10.50 -12.56 -32.69
CA ASP A 246 -10.38 -11.24 -33.34
C ASP A 246 -11.64 -10.72 -34.07
N ARG A 247 -12.82 -11.32 -33.84
CA ARG A 247 -14.05 -11.09 -34.63
C ARG A 247 -14.95 -9.94 -34.17
N LEU A 248 -14.73 -9.36 -32.99
CA LEU A 248 -15.69 -8.42 -32.38
C LEU A 248 -15.34 -6.93 -32.52
N LYS A 249 -14.45 -6.54 -33.44
CA LYS A 249 -14.07 -5.13 -33.63
C LYS A 249 -14.89 -4.34 -34.64
N TYR A 250 -15.73 -4.99 -35.45
CA TYR A 250 -16.57 -4.29 -36.41
C TYR A 250 -17.93 -3.96 -35.78
N SER A 251 -18.19 -2.65 -35.74
CA SER A 251 -19.40 -1.93 -35.31
C SER A 251 -20.67 -2.76 -35.08
N ARG A 252 -21.36 -2.47 -33.97
CA ARG A 252 -22.66 -3.00 -33.52
C ARG A 252 -23.67 -3.35 -34.63
N THR A 253 -23.65 -2.67 -35.78
CA THR A 253 -24.56 -2.86 -36.91
C THR A 253 -24.20 -3.99 -37.90
N SER A 254 -22.93 -4.39 -38.02
CA SER A 254 -22.51 -5.43 -38.98
C SER A 254 -22.56 -6.84 -38.40
N ASN A 255 -22.42 -6.99 -37.08
CA ASN A 255 -22.47 -8.28 -36.41
C ASN A 255 -23.90 -8.74 -36.12
N GLU A 256 -24.85 -7.82 -35.99
CA GLU A 256 -26.27 -8.12 -35.74
C GLU A 256 -26.89 -8.89 -36.91
N THR A 257 -26.61 -8.47 -38.15
CA THR A 257 -27.09 -9.15 -39.38
C THR A 257 -26.41 -10.49 -39.62
N VAL A 258 -25.11 -10.63 -39.32
CA VAL A 258 -24.36 -11.88 -39.50
C VAL A 258 -24.75 -12.93 -38.45
N LEU A 259 -24.95 -12.51 -37.19
CA LEU A 259 -25.39 -13.40 -36.11
C LEU A 259 -26.84 -13.85 -36.28
N LEU A 260 -27.75 -12.95 -36.68
CA LEU A 260 -29.15 -13.31 -36.98
C LEU A 260 -29.25 -14.28 -38.16
N ALA A 261 -28.42 -14.11 -39.21
CA ALA A 261 -28.38 -15.02 -40.35
C ALA A 261 -27.86 -16.43 -39.99
N SER A 262 -26.82 -16.54 -39.15
CA SER A 262 -26.33 -17.85 -38.67
C SER A 262 -27.28 -18.52 -37.68
N LEU A 263 -27.97 -17.74 -36.84
CA LEU A 263 -28.93 -18.29 -35.89
C LEU A 263 -30.20 -18.80 -36.58
N MET A 264 -30.69 -18.13 -37.64
CA MET A 264 -31.80 -18.64 -38.44
C MET A 264 -31.47 -19.96 -39.17
N GLN A 265 -30.22 -20.15 -39.62
CA GLN A 265 -29.79 -21.42 -40.23
C GLN A 265 -29.76 -22.58 -39.22
N CYS A 266 -29.50 -22.30 -37.93
CA CYS A 266 -29.51 -23.32 -36.89
C CYS A 266 -30.93 -23.71 -36.42
N THR A 267 -31.92 -22.82 -36.55
CA THR A 267 -33.31 -23.14 -36.19
C THR A 267 -34.05 -23.96 -37.24
N ASP A 268 -33.57 -23.98 -38.48
CA ASP A 268 -34.16 -24.76 -39.59
C ASP A 268 -33.62 -26.20 -39.69
N SER A 269 -32.71 -26.61 -38.80
CA SER A 269 -32.07 -27.94 -38.79
C SER A 269 -32.35 -28.78 -37.53
N ILE A 270 -33.49 -28.54 -36.86
CA ILE A 270 -34.00 -29.40 -35.77
C ILE A 270 -35.31 -30.04 -36.21
#